data_AF-A0A7S4KLB1-F1
#
_entry.id   AF-A0A7S4KLB1-F1
#
_cell.length_a   1.000
_cell.length_b   1.000
_cell.length_c   1.000
_cell.angle_alpha   90.00
_cell.angle_beta   90.00
_cell.angle_gamma   90.00
#
_symmetry.space_group_name_H-M   'P 1'
#
loop_
_entity.id
_entity.type
_entity.pdbx_description
1 polymer ?
#
loop_
_entity_poly.entity_id
_entity_poly.type
_entity_poly.pdbx_seq_one_letter_code
_entity_poly.pdbx_strand_id
1 'polypeptide(L)'
;PGGSKVQVSHRTRGGGGGGGGKLRRAAASADHEGFRLMIKDLSAAQLDDCCDASGKNPLHHAAWRGHIDSVRLLLQKGMDVNRWSTGVHNYGKTAIFYALTRSRGEVVEVLLEHRARVRIVNNKGQTPRSIASSHLEDKYVEMISRRE
;
A
#
# COMPACT_ATOMS: atom_id res chain seq x y z
N PRO A 1 27.05 -16.39 32.81
CA PRO A 1 26.04 -15.30 32.90
C PRO A 1 26.19 -14.35 31.71
N GLY A 2 25.47 -14.48 30.60
CA GLY A 2 24.03 -14.61 30.47
C GLY A 2 23.68 -13.64 29.32
N GLY A 3 23.29 -14.19 28.17
CA GLY A 3 23.08 -13.40 26.95
C GLY A 3 22.60 -14.28 25.80
N SER A 4 21.64 -15.15 26.08
CA SER A 4 20.88 -15.88 25.06
C SER A 4 19.84 -14.95 24.42
N LYS A 5 19.46 -15.29 23.17
CA LYS A 5 18.25 -14.90 22.43
C LYS A 5 18.37 -13.55 21.70
N VAL A 6 18.09 -13.39 20.41
CA VAL A 6 17.44 -14.22 19.38
C VAL A 6 18.09 -13.86 18.05
N GLN A 7 18.67 -14.83 17.33
CA GLN A 7 18.83 -14.67 15.90
C GLN A 7 17.42 -14.61 15.29
N VAL A 8 17.03 -13.46 14.77
CA VAL A 8 15.81 -13.33 13.95
C VAL A 8 16.03 -14.20 12.73
N SER A 9 15.44 -15.39 12.80
CA SER A 9 15.39 -16.35 11.72
C SER A 9 14.56 -15.76 10.59
N HIS A 10 15.21 -15.08 9.64
CA HIS A 10 14.66 -15.00 8.29
C HIS A 10 14.80 -16.38 7.65
N ARG A 11 13.93 -17.30 8.09
CA ARG A 11 13.82 -18.66 7.58
C ARG A 11 13.28 -18.58 6.14
N THR A 12 14.25 -18.59 5.22
CA THR A 12 14.36 -19.42 4.02
C THR A 12 13.12 -19.95 3.28
N ARG A 13 13.31 -20.06 1.96
CA ARG A 13 12.67 -20.98 0.98
C ARG A 13 11.24 -20.59 0.60
N GLY A 14 10.84 -20.57 -0.66
CA GLY A 14 11.28 -21.34 -1.82
C GLY A 14 9.99 -21.84 -2.50
N GLY A 15 9.88 -21.69 -3.83
CA GLY A 15 8.90 -22.38 -4.66
C GLY A 15 7.41 -22.20 -4.30
N GLY A 16 6.72 -21.29 -4.99
CA GLY A 16 5.27 -21.15 -4.86
C GLY A 16 4.64 -20.44 -6.06
N GLY A 17 4.80 -21.02 -7.25
CA GLY A 17 4.00 -20.63 -8.41
C GLY A 17 2.54 -21.00 -8.16
N GLY A 18 1.72 -20.06 -7.70
CA GLY A 18 0.30 -20.34 -7.44
C GLY A 18 -0.56 -19.07 -7.47
N GLY A 19 -0.53 -18.30 -6.38
CA GLY A 19 -1.37 -17.09 -6.21
C GLY A 19 -0.57 -15.79 -6.09
N GLY A 20 0.35 -15.69 -5.13
CA GLY A 20 1.10 -14.45 -4.85
C GLY A 20 1.93 -13.94 -6.03
N GLY A 21 2.57 -14.85 -6.77
CA GLY A 21 3.31 -14.48 -7.98
C GLY A 21 2.43 -14.00 -9.14
N LYS A 22 1.19 -14.49 -9.24
CA LYS A 22 0.21 -14.05 -10.24
C LYS A 22 -0.34 -12.68 -9.87
N LEU A 23 -0.75 -12.48 -8.61
CA LEU A 23 -1.22 -11.18 -8.12
C LEU A 23 -0.15 -10.10 -8.28
N ARG A 24 1.12 -10.40 -7.98
CA ARG A 24 2.24 -9.48 -8.19
C ARG A 24 2.31 -8.96 -9.63
N ARG A 25 2.13 -9.85 -10.62
CA ARG A 25 2.15 -9.46 -12.04
C ARG A 25 0.89 -8.68 -12.42
N ALA A 26 -0.27 -9.09 -11.95
CA ALA A 26 -1.53 -8.39 -12.20
C ALA A 26 -1.50 -6.96 -11.62
N ALA A 27 -1.02 -6.80 -10.38
CA ALA A 27 -0.88 -5.51 -9.71
C ALA A 27 0.05 -4.54 -10.46
N ALA A 28 1.11 -5.06 -11.07
CA ALA A 28 2.05 -4.28 -11.87
C ALA A 28 1.49 -3.93 -13.27
N SER A 29 0.58 -4.74 -13.80
CA SER A 29 -0.02 -4.57 -15.12
C SER A 29 -1.11 -3.47 -15.14
N ALA A 30 -1.65 -3.19 -16.33
CA ALA A 30 -2.80 -2.32 -16.51
C ALA A 30 -4.15 -3.07 -16.41
N ASP A 31 -4.12 -4.41 -16.22
CA ASP A 31 -5.33 -5.23 -16.16
C ASP A 31 -6.03 -5.07 -14.81
N HIS A 32 -7.04 -4.20 -14.80
CA HIS A 32 -7.85 -3.93 -13.61
C HIS A 32 -8.72 -5.12 -13.20
N GLU A 33 -9.31 -5.85 -14.17
CA GLU A 33 -10.28 -6.90 -13.85
C GLU A 33 -9.58 -8.18 -13.40
N GLY A 34 -8.48 -8.57 -14.05
CA GLY A 34 -7.65 -9.68 -13.59
C GLY A 34 -7.08 -9.43 -12.19
N PHE A 35 -6.65 -8.20 -11.91
CA PHE A 35 -6.22 -7.80 -10.57
C PHE A 35 -7.36 -7.91 -9.55
N ARG A 36 -8.54 -7.38 -9.87
CA ARG A 36 -9.72 -7.42 -8.99
C ARG A 36 -10.19 -8.85 -8.69
N LEU A 37 -10.23 -9.72 -9.69
CA LEU A 37 -10.61 -11.13 -9.53
C LEU A 37 -9.62 -11.87 -8.61
N MET A 38 -8.32 -11.67 -8.80
CA MET A 38 -7.31 -12.30 -7.93
C MET A 38 -7.43 -11.84 -6.46
N ILE A 39 -7.80 -10.58 -6.21
CA ILE A 39 -8.05 -10.10 -4.83
C ILE A 39 -9.23 -10.85 -4.19
N LYS A 40 -10.28 -11.15 -4.96
CA LYS A 40 -11.44 -11.90 -4.45
C LYS A 40 -11.04 -13.32 -4.03
N ASP A 41 -10.22 -13.98 -4.85
CA ASP A 41 -9.80 -15.37 -4.64
C ASP A 41 -8.77 -15.53 -3.51
N LEU A 42 -8.05 -14.46 -3.15
CA LEU A 42 -7.01 -14.51 -2.12
C LEU A 42 -7.56 -14.14 -0.73
N SER A 43 -6.95 -14.77 0.28
CA SER A 43 -7.20 -14.47 1.70
C SER A 43 -6.39 -13.26 2.18
N ALA A 44 -6.81 -12.66 3.31
CA ALA A 44 -6.12 -11.54 3.95
C ALA A 44 -4.63 -11.82 4.22
N ALA A 45 -4.31 -13.02 4.73
CA ALA A 45 -2.93 -13.43 5.02
C ALA A 45 -2.08 -13.51 3.74
N GLN A 46 -2.64 -14.02 2.65
CA GLN A 46 -1.94 -14.06 1.36
C GLN A 46 -1.72 -12.67 0.78
N LEU A 47 -2.60 -11.71 1.08
CA LEU A 47 -2.50 -10.33 0.63
C LEU A 47 -1.48 -9.51 1.44
N ASP A 48 -1.32 -9.75 2.73
CA ASP A 48 -0.35 -9.01 3.55
C ASP A 48 1.10 -9.42 3.26
N ASP A 49 1.34 -10.71 2.98
CA ASP A 49 2.67 -11.23 2.67
C ASP A 49 3.08 -11.00 1.20
N CYS A 50 2.16 -10.59 0.33
CA CYS A 50 2.48 -10.38 -1.08
C CYS A 50 3.06 -8.98 -1.34
N CYS A 51 4.38 -8.91 -1.37
CA CYS A 51 5.10 -7.74 -1.88
C CYS A 51 5.76 -8.06 -3.24
N ASP A 52 5.82 -7.06 -4.11
CA ASP A 52 6.59 -7.16 -5.34
C ASP A 52 8.10 -7.03 -5.10
N ALA A 53 8.92 -7.16 -6.15
CA ALA A 53 10.37 -7.01 -6.03
C ALA A 53 10.78 -5.57 -5.62
N SER A 54 9.89 -4.60 -5.78
CA SER A 54 10.06 -3.24 -5.27
C SER A 54 9.47 -3.08 -3.86
N GLY A 55 9.01 -4.13 -3.19
CA GLY A 55 8.42 -4.05 -1.85
C GLY A 55 7.08 -3.30 -1.80
N LYS A 56 6.33 -3.25 -2.90
CA LYS A 56 4.95 -2.74 -2.95
C LYS A 56 3.96 -3.88 -2.80
N ASN A 57 2.94 -3.70 -1.99
CA ASN A 57 1.83 -4.63 -1.86
C ASN A 57 0.69 -4.26 -2.85
N PRO A 58 -0.38 -5.07 -2.96
CA PRO A 58 -1.50 -4.77 -3.84
C PRO A 58 -2.16 -3.41 -3.57
N LEU A 59 -2.24 -3.00 -2.29
CA LEU A 59 -2.86 -1.72 -1.92
C LEU A 59 -2.04 -0.53 -2.43
N HIS A 60 -0.71 -0.60 -2.40
CA HIS A 60 0.18 0.41 -2.99
C HIS A 60 -0.04 0.55 -4.50
N HIS A 61 -0.18 -0.57 -5.21
CA HIS A 61 -0.43 -0.58 -6.65
C HIS A 61 -1.83 -0.03 -6.99
N ALA A 62 -2.86 -0.50 -6.29
CA ALA A 62 -4.23 -0.02 -6.46
C ALA A 62 -4.31 1.50 -6.24
N ALA A 63 -3.63 2.00 -5.20
CA ALA A 63 -3.59 3.42 -4.88
C ALA A 63 -2.83 4.26 -5.93
N TRP A 64 -1.70 3.76 -6.42
CA TRP A 64 -0.95 4.41 -7.51
C TRP A 64 -1.76 4.50 -8.81
N ARG A 65 -2.46 3.41 -9.16
CA ARG A 65 -3.25 3.32 -10.38
C ARG A 65 -4.54 4.14 -10.31
N GLY A 66 -5.14 4.26 -9.12
CA GLY A 66 -6.43 4.90 -8.92
C GLY A 66 -7.61 3.91 -8.95
N HIS A 67 -7.37 2.63 -8.68
CA HIS A 67 -8.37 1.56 -8.78
C HIS A 67 -9.21 1.48 -7.50
N ILE A 68 -10.24 2.31 -7.40
CA ILE A 68 -11.03 2.51 -6.18
C ILE A 68 -11.70 1.21 -5.72
N ASP A 69 -12.30 0.45 -6.62
CA ASP A 69 -12.96 -0.83 -6.28
C ASP A 69 -11.98 -1.83 -5.69
N SER A 70 -10.76 -1.88 -6.25
CA SER A 70 -9.69 -2.73 -5.74
C SER A 70 -9.23 -2.24 -4.37
N VAL A 71 -9.07 -0.92 -4.15
CA VAL A 71 -8.72 -0.34 -2.85
C VAL A 71 -9.77 -0.71 -1.79
N ARG A 72 -11.06 -0.51 -2.08
CA ARG A 72 -12.16 -0.86 -1.16
C ARG A 72 -12.15 -2.34 -0.83
N LEU A 73 -12.00 -3.21 -1.84
CA LEU A 73 -11.97 -4.66 -1.63
C LEU A 73 -10.77 -5.11 -0.78
N LEU A 74 -9.59 -4.56 -1.02
CA LEU A 74 -8.37 -4.86 -0.26
C LEU A 74 -8.50 -4.45 1.22
N LEU A 75 -9.09 -3.28 1.47
CA LEU A 75 -9.35 -2.80 2.83
C LEU A 75 -10.43 -3.63 3.55
N GLN A 76 -11.49 -4.02 2.83
CA GLN A 76 -12.51 -4.95 3.36
C GLN A 76 -11.93 -6.33 3.70
N LYS A 77 -10.93 -6.78 2.96
CA LYS A 77 -10.17 -8.01 3.26
C LYS A 77 -9.23 -7.84 4.46
N GLY A 78 -9.15 -6.67 5.09
CA GLY A 78 -8.39 -6.44 6.32
C GLY A 78 -6.92 -6.09 6.09
N MET A 79 -6.54 -5.66 4.87
CA MET A 79 -5.18 -5.14 4.66
C MET A 79 -4.93 -3.89 5.48
N ASP A 80 -3.72 -3.76 6.04
CA ASP A 80 -3.31 -2.57 6.76
C ASP A 80 -3.14 -1.37 5.80
N VAL A 81 -4.02 -0.38 5.95
CA VAL A 81 -4.00 0.88 5.20
C VAL A 81 -2.70 1.68 5.40
N ASN A 82 -2.04 1.48 6.53
CA ASN A 82 -0.82 2.18 6.94
C ASN A 82 0.44 1.36 6.69
N ARG A 83 0.36 0.23 5.99
CA ARG A 83 1.54 -0.59 5.69
C ARG A 83 2.56 0.20 4.88
N TRP A 84 3.83 0.09 5.26
CA TRP A 84 4.93 0.76 4.55
C TRP A 84 5.43 -0.12 3.41
N SER A 85 5.78 0.49 2.29
CA SER A 85 6.54 -0.20 1.23
C SER A 85 7.92 -0.60 1.76
N THR A 86 8.34 -1.83 1.54
CA THR A 86 9.62 -2.36 2.05
C THR A 86 10.79 -2.18 1.09
N GLY A 87 10.54 -1.74 -0.14
CA GLY A 87 11.60 -1.59 -1.13
C GLY A 87 12.51 -0.42 -0.85
N VAL A 88 13.81 -0.64 -1.02
CA VAL A 88 14.89 0.33 -0.78
C VAL A 88 14.64 1.66 -1.52
N HIS A 89 14.07 1.62 -2.74
CA HIS A 89 13.82 2.80 -3.56
C HIS A 89 12.42 3.42 -3.39
N ASN A 90 11.55 2.84 -2.58
CA ASN A 90 10.19 3.36 -2.37
C ASN A 90 10.06 4.28 -1.16
N TYR A 91 11.14 4.40 -0.37
CA TYR A 91 11.23 5.34 0.74
C TYR A 91 10.16 5.14 1.82
N GLY A 92 9.69 3.91 2.07
CA GLY A 92 8.70 3.66 3.12
C GLY A 92 7.35 4.35 2.88
N LYS A 93 6.95 4.51 1.62
CA LYS A 93 5.65 5.11 1.27
C LYS A 93 4.50 4.14 1.59
N THR A 94 3.41 4.69 2.10
CA THR A 94 2.12 3.99 2.27
C THR A 94 1.19 4.25 1.09
N ALA A 95 0.04 3.60 1.07
CA ALA A 95 -0.95 3.75 0.00
C ALA A 95 -1.36 5.22 -0.24
N ILE A 96 -1.54 6.01 0.82
CA ILE A 96 -1.95 7.42 0.69
C ILE A 96 -0.86 8.27 0.04
N PHE A 97 0.43 7.99 0.27
CA PHE A 97 1.51 8.67 -0.45
C PHE A 97 1.40 8.43 -1.95
N TYR A 98 1.16 7.18 -2.37
CA TYR A 98 1.04 6.86 -3.79
C TYR A 98 -0.18 7.52 -4.43
N ALA A 99 -1.34 7.50 -3.75
CA ALA A 99 -2.56 8.16 -4.21
C ALA A 99 -2.37 9.68 -4.38
N LEU A 100 -1.73 10.33 -3.39
CA LEU A 100 -1.43 11.76 -3.44
C LEU A 100 -0.44 12.08 -4.57
N THR A 101 0.67 11.35 -4.70
CA THR A 101 1.64 11.61 -5.79
C THR A 101 1.08 11.45 -7.22
N ARG A 102 -0.09 10.81 -7.35
CA ARG A 102 -0.78 10.57 -8.63
C ARG A 102 -2.11 11.31 -8.73
N SER A 103 -2.41 12.21 -7.79
CA SER A 103 -3.64 13.00 -7.75
C SER A 103 -4.91 12.13 -7.83
N ARG A 104 -4.96 11.04 -7.05
CA ARG A 104 -6.10 10.12 -7.02
C ARG A 104 -7.09 10.49 -5.89
N GLY A 105 -7.83 11.58 -6.09
CA GLY A 105 -8.76 12.17 -5.11
C GLY A 105 -9.67 11.15 -4.42
N GLU A 106 -10.44 10.39 -5.20
CA GLU A 106 -11.39 9.40 -4.67
C GLU A 106 -10.68 8.31 -3.86
N VAL A 107 -9.50 7.85 -4.29
CA VAL A 107 -8.71 6.89 -3.51
C VAL A 107 -8.24 7.50 -2.20
N VAL A 108 -7.81 8.76 -2.20
CA VAL A 108 -7.41 9.46 -0.96
C VAL A 108 -8.59 9.50 0.01
N GLU A 109 -9.80 9.81 -0.46
CA GLU A 109 -11.00 9.80 0.36
C GLU A 109 -11.25 8.42 0.99
N VAL A 110 -11.21 7.34 0.19
CA VAL A 110 -11.39 5.97 0.70
C VAL A 110 -10.33 5.59 1.73
N LEU A 111 -9.07 5.96 1.50
CA LEU A 111 -7.99 5.68 2.44
C LEU A 111 -8.20 6.44 3.77
N LEU A 112 -8.63 7.70 3.70
CA LEU A 112 -8.96 8.50 4.89
C LEU A 112 -10.17 7.94 5.66
N GLU A 113 -11.20 7.46 4.95
CA GLU A 113 -12.34 6.76 5.57
C GLU A 113 -11.91 5.53 6.38
N HIS A 114 -10.85 4.86 5.94
CA HIS A 114 -10.27 3.70 6.61
C HIS A 114 -9.14 4.06 7.58
N ARG A 115 -9.06 5.32 8.03
CA ARG A 115 -8.08 5.82 9.02
C ARG A 115 -6.62 5.73 8.55
N ALA A 116 -6.37 6.04 7.28
CA ALA A 116 -5.01 6.29 6.80
C ALA A 116 -4.37 7.44 7.59
N ARG A 117 -3.19 7.21 8.14
CA ARG A 117 -2.45 8.22 8.89
C ARG A 117 -1.84 9.24 7.93
N VAL A 118 -2.09 10.52 8.19
CA VAL A 118 -1.62 11.64 7.36
C VAL A 118 -0.41 12.38 7.93
N ARG A 119 0.03 12.00 9.14
CA ARG A 119 1.19 12.57 9.84
C ARG A 119 2.40 11.63 9.91
N ILE A 120 2.31 10.44 9.32
CA ILE A 120 3.44 9.51 9.24
C ILE A 120 4.53 10.07 8.33
N VAL A 121 5.78 9.83 8.70
CA VAL A 121 6.96 10.31 7.97
C VAL A 121 7.56 9.16 7.20
N ASN A 122 7.75 9.33 5.90
CA ASN A 122 8.42 8.36 5.05
C ASN A 122 9.96 8.53 5.15
N ASN A 123 10.74 7.68 4.50
CA ASN A 123 12.22 7.73 4.58
C ASN A 123 12.84 8.95 3.88
N LYS A 124 12.03 9.79 3.21
CA LYS A 124 12.44 11.10 2.68
C LYS A 124 12.14 12.26 3.64
N GLY A 125 11.61 11.99 4.82
CA GLY A 125 11.18 13.04 5.76
C GLY A 125 9.87 13.72 5.36
N GLN A 126 9.09 13.13 4.44
CA GLN A 126 7.84 13.71 3.95
C GLN A 126 6.64 13.11 4.68
N THR A 127 5.59 13.91 4.87
CA THR A 127 4.28 13.44 5.34
C THR A 127 3.28 13.42 4.19
N PRO A 128 2.19 12.63 4.26
CA PRO A 128 1.11 12.73 3.28
C PRO A 128 0.60 14.17 3.14
N ARG A 129 0.43 14.90 4.26
CA ARG A 129 0.06 16.31 4.25
C ARG A 129 1.06 17.19 3.49
N SER A 130 2.37 17.01 3.70
CA SER A 130 3.39 17.80 2.98
C SER A 130 3.42 17.48 1.49
N ILE A 131 3.14 16.23 1.08
CA ILE A 131 2.99 15.87 -0.34
C ILE A 131 1.75 16.56 -0.93
N ALA A 132 0.62 16.54 -0.22
CA ALA A 132 -0.58 17.25 -0.65
C ALA A 132 -0.30 18.74 -0.87
N SER A 133 0.37 19.41 0.06
CA SER A 133 0.70 20.84 -0.06
C SER A 133 1.72 21.17 -1.14
N SER A 134 2.63 20.26 -1.49
CA SER A 134 3.73 20.55 -2.41
C SER A 134 3.47 20.14 -3.86
N HIS A 135 2.56 19.21 -4.11
CA HIS A 135 2.38 18.60 -5.44
C HIS A 135 0.95 18.69 -5.94
N LEU A 136 -0.01 19.07 -5.09
CA LEU A 136 -1.43 18.97 -5.38
C LEU A 136 -2.16 20.25 -4.99
N GLU A 137 -3.24 20.52 -5.71
CA GLU A 137 -4.13 21.66 -5.48
C GLU A 137 -4.66 21.67 -4.03
N ASP A 138 -5.01 22.87 -3.54
CA ASP A 138 -5.52 23.15 -2.18
C ASP A 138 -6.60 22.15 -1.72
N LYS A 139 -7.36 21.60 -2.67
CA LYS A 139 -8.33 20.52 -2.47
C LYS A 139 -7.80 19.35 -1.61
N TYR A 140 -6.59 18.85 -1.83
CA TYR A 140 -6.09 17.68 -1.09
C TYR A 140 -5.69 18.04 0.34
N VAL A 141 -5.18 19.25 0.55
CA VAL A 141 -4.87 19.77 1.90
C VAL A 141 -6.17 19.93 2.68
N GLU A 142 -7.21 20.45 2.04
CA GLU A 142 -8.53 20.57 2.64
C GLU A 142 -9.15 19.19 2.95
N MET A 143 -9.12 18.26 1.98
CA MET A 143 -9.58 16.88 2.18
C MET A 143 -8.93 16.20 3.38
N ILE A 144 -7.60 16.35 3.52
CA ILE A 144 -6.85 15.80 4.66
C ILE A 144 -7.26 16.53 5.95
N SER A 145 -7.33 17.87 5.94
CA SER A 145 -7.65 18.66 7.14
C SER A 145 -9.06 18.42 7.67
N ARG A 146 -10.02 18.07 6.79
CA ARG A 146 -11.39 17.70 7.20
C ARG A 146 -11.48 16.33 7.88
N ARG A 147 -10.41 15.53 7.87
CA ARG A 147 -10.37 14.13 8.31
C ARG A 147 -9.22 13.84 9.30
N GLU A 148 -8.52 14.86 9.78
CA GLU A 148 -7.55 14.81 10.89
C GLU A 148 -8.26 14.72 12.25
#